data_AF-A0A946EW91-F1
#
_entry.id   AF-A0A946EW91-F1
#
_cell.length_a   1.000
_cell.length_b   1.000
_cell.length_c   1.000
_cell.angle_alpha   90.00
_cell.angle_beta   90.00
_cell.angle_gamma   90.00
#
_symmetry.space_group_name_H-M   'P 1'
#
loop_
_entity.id
_entity.type
_entity.pdbx_description
1 polymer ?
#
loop_
_entity_poly.entity_id
_entity_poly.type
_entity_poly.pdbx_seq_one_letter_code
_entity_poly.pdbx_strand_id
1 'polypeptide(L)'
;MVIGTGSGIVPLFPVIDALSNKPILAIALNNSYHHAGGWSGFDNRACHPLDAEGLRNPGQGDPTKSDEMSDTYLSALPWGGYSTGDHLTVGAEPTGLVHDSDKIDLGGRSLKVMHVPGREAGGIALWEAETGSLFTGPMLYDGR
;
A
#
# COMPACT_ATOMS: atom_id res chain seq x y z
N MET A 1 4.22 -3.61 -11.62
CA MET A 1 3.24 -3.36 -10.55
C MET A 1 3.93 -3.56 -9.21
N VAL A 2 3.65 -2.69 -8.24
CA VAL A 2 4.12 -2.75 -6.86
C VAL A 2 2.92 -3.05 -5.97
N ILE A 3 3.03 -4.05 -5.10
CA ILE A 3 1.98 -4.44 -4.14
C ILE A 3 2.44 -3.98 -2.75
N GLY A 4 1.78 -2.96 -2.20
CA GLY A 4 2.22 -2.32 -0.96
C GLY A 4 3.47 -1.44 -1.16
N THR A 5 3.54 -0.33 -0.41
CA THR A 5 4.56 0.71 -0.58
C THR A 5 5.26 1.06 0.75
N GLY A 6 5.06 0.24 1.77
CA GLY A 6 5.64 0.44 3.09
C GLY A 6 5.14 1.72 3.75
N SER A 7 5.93 2.21 4.70
CA SER A 7 5.65 3.40 5.51
C SER A 7 5.87 4.74 4.78
N GLY A 8 6.58 4.75 3.66
CA GLY A 8 6.90 5.97 2.92
C GLY A 8 7.97 6.87 3.55
N ILE A 9 8.63 6.43 4.63
CA ILE A 9 9.76 7.15 5.27
C ILE A 9 10.89 7.43 4.27
N VAL A 10 11.21 6.40 3.48
CA VAL A 10 12.13 6.51 2.35
C VAL A 10 11.31 6.26 1.08
N PRO A 11 11.38 7.13 0.07
CA PRO A 11 10.59 6.98 -1.14
C PRO A 11 11.05 5.75 -1.94
N LEU A 12 10.13 4.80 -2.17
CA LEU A 12 10.42 3.62 -3.00
C LEU A 12 10.43 3.94 -4.50
N PHE A 13 9.67 4.95 -4.94
CA PHE A 13 9.47 5.22 -6.36
C PHE A 13 10.79 5.37 -7.15
N PRO A 14 11.80 6.17 -6.72
CA PRO A 14 13.05 6.30 -7.48
C PRO A 14 13.80 4.98 -7.67
N VAL A 15 13.74 4.07 -6.69
CA VAL A 15 14.37 2.75 -6.77
C VAL A 15 13.61 1.85 -7.74
N ILE A 16 12.28 1.83 -7.68
CA ILE A 16 11.45 1.02 -8.57
C ILE A 16 11.53 1.54 -10.02
N ASP A 17 11.51 2.86 -10.20
CA ASP A 17 11.63 3.51 -11.51
C ASP A 17 12.96 3.17 -12.18
N ALA A 18 14.07 3.23 -11.44
CA ALA A 18 15.38 2.83 -11.95
C ALA A 18 15.48 1.35 -12.37
N LEU A 19 14.63 0.48 -11.83
CA LEU A 19 14.60 -0.96 -12.14
C LEU A 19 13.54 -1.33 -13.20
N SER A 20 12.61 -0.43 -13.50
CA SER A 20 11.47 -0.70 -14.38
C SER A 20 11.67 -0.05 -15.74
N ASN A 21 11.25 -0.75 -16.79
CA ASN A 21 11.12 -0.19 -18.15
C ASN A 21 9.65 -0.11 -18.60
N LYS A 22 8.71 -0.26 -17.66
CA LYS A 22 7.27 -0.25 -17.89
C LYS A 22 6.59 0.72 -16.93
N PRO A 23 5.40 1.27 -17.30
CA PRO A 23 4.56 2.02 -16.37
C PRO A 23 4.33 1.26 -15.06
N ILE A 24 4.50 1.96 -13.94
CA ILE A 24 4.39 1.37 -12.61
C ILE A 24 3.01 1.70 -12.05
N LEU A 25 2.21 0.66 -11.79
CA LEU A 25 1.02 0.70 -10.95
C LEU A 25 1.39 0.33 -9.52
N ALA A 26 1.13 1.21 -8.55
CA ALA A 26 1.15 0.89 -7.13
C ALA A 26 -0.26 0.56 -6.65
N ILE A 27 -0.47 -0.68 -6.22
CA ILE A 27 -1.74 -1.12 -5.65
C ILE A 27 -1.64 -1.22 -4.13
N ALA A 28 -2.54 -0.51 -3.45
CA ALA A 28 -2.71 -0.58 -2.02
C ALA A 28 -3.66 -1.74 -1.69
N LEU A 29 -3.17 -2.70 -0.90
CA LEU A 29 -4.01 -3.79 -0.39
C LEU A 29 -4.94 -3.35 0.74
N ASN A 30 -4.61 -2.21 1.35
CA ASN A 30 -5.40 -1.54 2.37
C ASN A 30 -4.90 -0.09 2.58
N ASN A 31 -5.61 0.70 3.38
CA ASN A 31 -5.24 2.09 3.69
C ASN A 31 -4.32 2.29 4.92
N SER A 32 -3.77 1.22 5.51
CA SER A 32 -2.90 1.38 6.68
C SER A 32 -1.55 1.98 6.29
N TYR A 33 -1.07 2.88 7.15
CA TYR A 33 0.13 3.67 6.91
C TYR A 33 1.38 2.81 6.64
N HIS A 34 1.62 1.76 7.42
CA HIS A 34 2.84 0.95 7.29
C HIS A 34 2.83 0.04 6.04
N HIS A 35 1.70 -0.02 5.31
CA HIS A 35 1.58 -0.73 4.03
C HIS A 35 1.38 0.21 2.83
N ALA A 36 0.81 1.39 3.02
CA ALA A 36 0.44 2.32 1.95
C ALA A 36 0.99 3.76 2.14
N GLY A 37 1.87 4.00 3.10
CA GLY A 37 2.41 5.33 3.40
C GLY A 37 3.28 5.91 2.27
N GLY A 38 3.91 5.06 1.46
CA GLY A 38 4.65 5.48 0.25
C GLY A 38 3.80 5.61 -1.02
N TRP A 39 2.48 5.37 -0.93
CA TRP A 39 1.62 5.18 -2.10
C TRP A 39 1.46 6.45 -2.94
N SER A 40 1.43 7.61 -2.28
CA SER A 40 1.35 8.93 -2.93
C SER A 40 2.54 9.26 -3.83
N GLY A 41 3.68 8.60 -3.65
CA GLY A 41 4.88 8.81 -4.47
C GLY A 41 4.85 8.18 -5.86
N PHE A 42 3.82 7.42 -6.21
CA PHE A 42 3.68 6.77 -7.53
C PHE A 42 2.64 7.49 -8.38
N ASP A 43 2.86 7.63 -9.69
CA ASP A 43 1.87 8.28 -10.58
C ASP A 43 0.57 7.49 -10.75
N ASN A 44 0.67 6.16 -10.96
CA ASN A 44 -0.49 5.29 -11.09
C ASN A 44 -0.73 4.54 -9.78
N ARG A 45 -1.93 4.71 -9.24
CA ARG A 45 -2.31 4.34 -7.88
C ARG A 45 -3.69 3.68 -7.90
N ALA A 46 -3.78 2.45 -7.43
CA ALA A 46 -5.04 1.72 -7.29
C ALA A 46 -5.32 1.26 -5.86
N CYS A 47 -6.59 1.26 -5.48
CA CYS A 47 -7.06 0.76 -4.20
C CYS A 47 -8.54 0.34 -4.29
N HIS A 48 -9.06 -0.28 -3.24
CA HIS A 48 -10.49 -0.52 -3.11
C HIS A 48 -11.23 0.81 -2.80
N PRO A 49 -12.46 1.02 -3.31
CA PRO A 49 -13.24 2.24 -3.05
C PRO A 49 -13.43 2.59 -1.56
N LEU A 50 -13.66 1.58 -0.73
CA LEU A 50 -13.87 1.78 0.72
C LEU A 50 -12.61 2.27 1.45
N ASP A 51 -11.43 2.10 0.86
CA ASP A 51 -10.16 2.55 1.44
C ASP A 51 -9.66 3.85 0.81
N ALA A 52 -10.30 4.33 -0.27
CA ALA A 52 -9.87 5.50 -1.02
C ALA A 52 -9.86 6.78 -0.17
N GLU A 53 -10.83 6.97 0.73
CA GLU A 53 -10.89 8.16 1.58
C GLU A 53 -9.73 8.19 2.59
N GLY A 54 -9.41 7.04 3.21
CA GLY A 54 -8.29 6.95 4.13
C GLY A 54 -6.93 7.18 3.45
N LEU A 55 -6.81 6.83 2.17
CA LEU A 55 -5.61 7.10 1.36
C LEU A 55 -5.54 8.54 0.86
N ARG A 56 -6.68 9.18 0.61
CA ARG A 56 -6.79 10.60 0.23
C ARG A 56 -6.45 11.51 1.39
N ASN A 57 -6.97 11.18 2.57
CA ASN A 57 -6.90 12.00 3.78
C ASN A 57 -6.38 11.16 4.96
N PRO A 58 -5.10 10.70 4.92
CA PRO A 58 -4.54 9.90 6.00
C PRO A 58 -4.58 10.66 7.33
N GLY A 59 -5.02 9.99 8.39
CA GLY A 59 -5.17 10.58 9.73
C GLY A 59 -6.47 11.37 9.96
N GLN A 60 -7.27 11.64 8.92
CA GLN A 60 -8.61 12.23 9.06
C GLN A 60 -9.63 11.08 9.13
N GLY A 61 -10.11 10.72 10.33
CA GLY A 61 -11.23 9.80 10.51
C GLY A 61 -11.07 8.75 11.61
N ASP A 62 -9.83 8.37 11.95
CA ASP A 62 -9.55 7.42 13.04
C ASP A 62 -8.28 7.82 13.81
N PRO A 63 -8.41 8.45 14.99
CA PRO A 63 -7.27 8.81 15.84
C PRO A 63 -6.54 7.60 16.44
N THR A 64 -7.06 6.38 16.29
CA THR A 64 -6.29 5.16 16.63
C THR A 64 -5.25 4.79 15.57
N LYS A 65 -5.37 5.36 14.36
CA LYS A 65 -4.39 5.21 13.27
C LYS A 65 -3.34 6.33 13.23
N SER A 66 -3.46 7.36 14.08
CA SER A 66 -2.55 8.52 14.08
C SER A 66 -1.26 8.30 14.89
N ASP A 67 -1.01 7.10 15.43
CA ASP A 67 -0.01 6.92 16.49
C ASP A 67 0.84 5.63 16.36
N GLU A 68 1.31 5.29 15.15
CA GLU A 68 2.02 4.01 14.93
C GLU A 68 3.53 4.13 14.65
N MET A 69 4.10 5.33 14.62
CA MET A 69 5.51 5.53 14.31
C MET A 69 6.29 6.02 15.53
N SER A 70 6.77 5.03 16.28
CA SER A 70 7.77 5.22 17.34
C SER A 70 9.18 4.99 16.80
N ASP A 71 10.17 5.72 17.32
CA ASP A 71 11.60 5.49 17.05
C ASP A 71 12.01 4.02 17.32
N THR A 72 11.25 3.30 18.16
CA THR A 72 11.47 1.86 18.44
C THR A 72 11.26 0.95 17.23
N TYR A 73 10.59 1.40 16.16
CA TYR A 73 10.44 0.63 14.92
C TYR A 73 11.66 0.71 14.00
N LEU A 74 12.62 1.60 14.28
CA LEU A 74 13.80 1.81 13.46
C LEU A 74 15.01 1.10 14.08
N SER A 75 15.59 0.16 13.34
CA SER A 75 16.88 -0.45 13.69
C SER A 75 18.07 0.44 13.33
N ALA A 76 17.85 1.41 12.43
CA ALA A 76 18.79 2.46 12.05
C ALA A 76 18.01 3.69 11.56
N LEU A 77 18.58 4.87 11.77
CA LEU A 77 17.98 6.10 11.25
C LEU A 77 18.16 6.19 9.73
N PRO A 78 17.11 6.60 8.98
CA PRO A 78 17.22 6.86 7.53
C PRO A 78 18.30 7.89 7.17
N TRP A 79 18.43 8.93 7.99
CA TRP A 79 19.50 9.93 7.93
C TRP A 79 19.75 10.52 9.32
N GLY A 80 20.89 11.18 9.50
CA GLY A 80 21.25 11.80 10.77
C GLY A 80 20.25 12.88 11.19
N GLY A 81 19.73 12.78 12.42
CA GLY A 81 18.78 13.74 12.98
C GLY A 81 17.31 13.48 12.63
N TYR A 82 16.99 12.38 11.94
CA TYR A 82 15.60 11.97 11.72
C TYR A 82 14.89 11.61 13.04
N SER A 83 13.65 12.09 13.22
CA SER A 83 12.73 11.64 14.26
C SER A 83 11.45 11.12 13.61
N THR A 84 10.85 10.07 14.17
CA THR A 84 9.56 9.58 13.66
C THR A 84 8.42 10.59 13.78
N GLY A 85 8.53 11.56 14.70
CA GLY A 85 7.55 12.64 14.85
C GLY A 85 7.51 13.63 13.68
N ASP A 86 8.58 13.68 12.87
CA ASP A 86 8.63 14.53 11.67
C ASP A 86 7.94 13.89 10.46
N HIS A 87 7.60 12.60 10.56
CA HIS A 87 7.04 11.87 9.44
C HIS A 87 5.54 12.13 9.30
N LEU A 88 5.16 12.65 8.13
CA LEU A 88 3.77 12.85 7.76
C LEU A 88 3.41 11.95 6.60
N THR A 89 2.37 11.15 6.78
CA THR A 89 1.75 10.40 5.69
C THR A 89 1.13 11.39 4.72
N VAL A 90 1.60 11.38 3.47
CA VAL A 90 1.06 12.24 2.42
C VAL A 90 -0.07 11.49 1.70
N GLY A 91 -1.28 12.04 1.75
CA GLY A 91 -2.43 11.50 1.04
C GLY A 91 -2.39 11.79 -0.47
N ALA A 92 -3.11 10.98 -1.24
CA ALA A 92 -3.23 11.19 -2.68
C ALA A 92 -4.55 10.63 -3.25
N GLU A 93 -4.94 11.13 -4.43
CA GLU A 93 -6.05 10.58 -5.19
C GLU A 93 -5.71 9.20 -5.78
N PRO A 94 -6.60 8.19 -5.71
CA PRO A 94 -6.47 7.02 -6.56
C PRO A 94 -6.60 7.42 -8.03
N THR A 95 -5.76 6.87 -8.89
CA THR A 95 -5.93 6.98 -10.35
C THR A 95 -6.77 5.83 -10.92
N GLY A 96 -7.02 4.79 -10.12
CA GLY A 96 -7.93 3.69 -10.43
C GLY A 96 -8.55 3.11 -9.16
N LEU A 97 -9.77 2.62 -9.28
CA LEU A 97 -10.44 1.86 -8.23
C LEU A 97 -10.57 0.41 -8.69
N VAL A 98 -10.39 -0.52 -7.77
CA VAL A 98 -10.57 -1.96 -8.03
C VAL A 98 -11.63 -2.54 -7.11
N HIS A 99 -12.46 -3.41 -7.66
CA HIS A 99 -13.57 -4.08 -7.00
C HIS A 99 -13.30 -5.58 -6.87
N ASP A 100 -14.12 -6.26 -6.07
CA ASP A 100 -14.07 -7.72 -6.01
C ASP A 100 -14.19 -8.32 -7.41
N SER A 101 -13.39 -9.36 -7.64
CA SER A 101 -13.34 -10.11 -8.88
C SER A 101 -12.84 -9.37 -10.12
N ASP A 102 -12.42 -8.10 -10.00
CA ASP A 102 -11.69 -7.41 -11.05
C ASP A 102 -10.40 -8.15 -11.40
N LYS A 103 -9.97 -7.99 -12.66
CA LYS A 103 -8.76 -8.60 -13.19
C LYS A 103 -7.75 -7.52 -13.55
N ILE A 104 -6.56 -7.61 -12.96
CA ILE A 104 -5.42 -6.75 -13.30
C ILE A 104 -4.55 -7.51 -14.29
N ASP A 105 -4.49 -7.02 -15.53
CA ASP A 105 -3.65 -7.56 -16.59
C ASP A 105 -2.28 -6.88 -16.60
N LEU A 106 -1.22 -7.69 -16.55
CA LEU A 106 0.18 -7.24 -16.56
C LEU A 106 0.93 -7.66 -17.83
N GLY A 107 0.21 -7.99 -18.90
CA GLY A 107 0.77 -8.31 -20.22
C GLY A 107 1.46 -9.68 -20.27
N GLY A 108 0.86 -10.67 -19.62
CA GLY A 108 1.39 -12.03 -19.50
C GLY A 108 1.24 -12.64 -18.11
N ARG A 109 0.84 -11.82 -17.13
CA ARG A 109 0.40 -12.26 -15.81
C ARG A 109 -0.95 -11.61 -15.51
N SER A 110 -1.76 -12.30 -14.72
CA SER A 110 -3.08 -11.83 -14.34
C SER A 110 -3.33 -12.04 -12.87
N LEU A 111 -3.77 -10.98 -12.18
CA LEU A 111 -4.18 -11.07 -10.79
C LEU A 111 -5.67 -10.78 -10.67
N LYS A 112 -6.39 -11.67 -9.99
CA LYS A 112 -7.78 -11.45 -9.59
C LYS A 112 -7.81 -10.73 -8.25
N VAL A 113 -8.57 -9.66 -8.17
CA VAL A 113 -8.86 -8.95 -6.92
C VAL A 113 -9.86 -9.76 -6.11
N MET A 114 -9.57 -9.95 -4.83
CA MET A 114 -10.48 -10.55 -3.87
C MET A 114 -10.74 -9.51 -2.78
N HIS A 115 -11.99 -9.11 -2.58
CA HIS A 115 -12.36 -8.25 -1.46
C HIS A 115 -12.36 -9.07 -0.17
N VAL A 116 -11.56 -8.64 0.81
CA VAL A 116 -11.35 -9.31 2.08
C VAL A 116 -11.55 -8.28 3.21
N PRO A 117 -12.81 -7.87 3.47
CA PRO A 117 -13.09 -6.92 4.53
C PRO A 117 -12.83 -7.55 5.90
N GLY A 118 -12.36 -6.74 6.85
CA GLY A 118 -12.12 -7.19 8.22
C GLY A 118 -11.21 -6.23 8.94
N ARG A 119 -9.89 -6.37 8.74
CA ARG A 119 -8.89 -5.45 9.30
C ARG A 119 -9.07 -4.03 8.76
N GLU A 120 -9.36 -3.91 7.47
CA GLU A 120 -9.82 -2.66 6.85
C GLU A 120 -11.08 -2.93 6.04
N ALA A 121 -11.95 -1.92 5.92
CA ALA A 121 -13.22 -2.06 5.21
C ALA A 121 -13.00 -2.36 3.71
N GLY A 122 -11.99 -1.76 3.11
CA GLY A 122 -11.57 -1.99 1.72
C GLY A 122 -10.37 -2.92 1.57
N GLY A 123 -10.06 -3.76 2.56
CA GLY A 123 -8.98 -4.73 2.46
C GLY A 123 -9.13 -5.64 1.23
N ILE A 124 -8.07 -5.84 0.46
CA ILE A 124 -8.05 -6.75 -0.70
C ILE A 124 -6.87 -7.73 -0.64
N ALA A 125 -7.05 -8.88 -1.28
CA ALA A 125 -5.98 -9.80 -1.65
C ALA A 125 -5.93 -9.94 -3.17
N LEU A 126 -4.76 -10.35 -3.69
CA LEU A 126 -4.55 -10.56 -5.13
C LEU A 126 -4.19 -12.02 -5.40
N TRP A 127 -5.01 -12.68 -6.21
CA TRP A 127 -4.85 -14.09 -6.57
C TRP A 127 -4.28 -14.26 -7.98
N GLU A 128 -3.18 -14.99 -8.11
CA GLU A 128 -2.62 -15.40 -9.39
C GLU A 128 -2.81 -16.91 -9.59
N ALA A 129 -3.77 -17.27 -10.44
CA ALA A 129 -4.16 -18.67 -10.65
C ALA A 129 -3.05 -19.53 -11.27
N GLU A 130 -2.24 -18.95 -12.17
CA GLU A 130 -1.19 -19.67 -12.89
C GLU A 130 -0.07 -20.14 -11.96
N THR A 131 0.27 -19.35 -10.96
CA THR A 131 1.35 -19.65 -10.00
C THR A 131 0.83 -20.23 -8.68
N GLY A 132 -0.49 -20.21 -8.45
CA GLY A 132 -1.07 -20.58 -7.16
C GLY A 132 -0.73 -19.59 -6.04
N SER A 133 -0.31 -18.36 -6.36
CA SER A 133 0.15 -17.37 -5.39
C SER A 133 -0.99 -16.45 -4.95
N LEU A 134 -1.07 -16.21 -3.64
CA LEU A 134 -2.01 -15.26 -3.03
C LEU A 134 -1.23 -14.19 -2.26
N PHE A 135 -1.40 -12.92 -2.65
CA PHE A 135 -0.84 -11.77 -1.96
C PHE A 135 -1.91 -11.20 -1.02
N THR A 136 -1.78 -11.46 0.28
CA THR A 136 -2.81 -11.14 1.28
C THR A 136 -2.55 -9.84 2.03
N GLY A 137 -1.32 -9.32 1.99
CA GLY A 137 -0.92 -8.23 2.88
C GLY A 137 -1.23 -8.58 4.34
N PRO A 138 -1.73 -7.63 5.15
CA PRO A 138 -2.07 -7.88 6.55
C PRO A 138 -3.44 -8.56 6.75
N MET A 139 -4.15 -8.95 5.68
CA MET A 139 -5.47 -9.60 5.79
C MET A 139 -5.38 -11.06 6.24
N LEU A 140 -4.23 -11.71 6.00
CA LEU A 140 -3.94 -13.06 6.46
C LEU A 140 -2.42 -13.17 6.70
N TYR A 141 -2.05 -13.45 7.95
CA TYR A 141 -0.67 -13.69 8.39
C TYR A 141 -0.69 -14.80 9.45
N ASP A 142 0.45 -15.44 9.69
CA ASP A 142 0.57 -16.63 10.55
C ASP A 142 0.54 -16.32 12.05
N GLY A 143 0.46 -15.05 12.43
CA GLY A 143 0.26 -14.59 13.81
C GLY A 143 1.39 -14.95 14.76
N ARG A 144 2.58 -15.24 14.22
CA ARG A 144 3.77 -15.55 15.02
C ARG A 144 4.53 -14.29 15.44
#